data_AF-A0A2V5RMM5-F1
#
_entry.id   AF-A0A2V5RMM5-F1
#
_cell.length_a   1.000
_cell.length_b   1.000
_cell.length_c   1.000
_cell.angle_alpha   90.00
_cell.angle_beta   90.00
_cell.angle_gamma   90.00
#
_symmetry.space_group_name_H-M   'P 1'
#
loop_
_entity.id
_entity.type
_entity.pdbx_description
1 polymer ?
#
loop_
_entity_poly.entity_id
_entity_poly.type
_entity_poly.pdbx_seq_one_letter_code
_entity_poly.pdbx_strand_id
1 'polypeptide(L)' 'MTAEQILKEIEALPKTERERLVQCMRKSADIPQDFIDALDDFKKQRFVSMETALNETPPDA' A
#
# COMPACT_ATOMS: atom_id res chain seq x y z
N MET A 1 -13.82 15.82 -8.42
CA MET A 1 -13.51 14.48 -7.89
C MET A 1 -12.98 14.63 -6.48
N THR A 2 -13.42 13.79 -5.55
CA THR A 2 -12.88 13.72 -4.18
C THR A 2 -12.03 12.45 -4.01
N ALA A 3 -11.11 12.46 -3.04
CA ALA A 3 -10.25 11.29 -2.75
C ALA A 3 -11.07 10.02 -2.43
N GLU A 4 -12.23 10.17 -1.76
CA GLU A 4 -13.15 9.07 -1.47
C GLU A 4 -13.78 8.45 -2.72
N GLN A 5 -14.10 9.27 -3.73
CA GLN A 5 -14.65 8.77 -5.00
C GLN A 5 -13.59 7.99 -5.77
N ILE A 6 -12.35 8.49 -5.80
CA ILE A 6 -11.21 7.82 -6.45
C ILE A 6 -10.94 6.46 -5.80
N LEU A 7 -10.98 6.37 -4.45
CA LEU A 7 -10.78 5.11 -3.75
C LEU A 7 -11.87 4.08 -4.07
N LYS A 8 -13.15 4.50 -4.13
CA LYS A 8 -14.27 3.62 -4.50
C LYS A 8 -14.16 3.11 -5.93
N GLU A 9 -13.71 3.94 -6.86
CA GLU A 9 -13.47 3.51 -8.24
C GLU A 9 -12.32 2.50 -8.31
N ILE A 10 -11.23 2.72 -7.56
CA ILE A 10 -10.12 1.77 -7.47
C ILE A 10 -10.56 0.45 -6.82
N GLU A 11 -11.46 0.47 -5.84
CA GLU A 11 -12.08 -0.73 -5.24
C GLU A 11 -12.98 -1.51 -6.19
N ALA A 12 -13.67 -0.82 -7.09
CA ALA A 12 -14.53 -1.44 -8.09
C ALA A 12 -13.74 -2.11 -9.24
N LEU A 13 -12.45 -1.80 -9.39
CA LEU A 13 -11.61 -2.40 -10.43
C LEU A 13 -11.35 -3.90 -10.18
N PRO A 14 -11.29 -4.72 -11.25
CA PRO A 14 -10.81 -6.10 -11.15
C PRO A 14 -9.42 -6.17 -10.52
N LYS A 15 -9.13 -7.23 -9.76
CA LYS A 15 -7.82 -7.42 -9.09
C LYS A 15 -6.62 -7.16 -10.03
N THR A 16 -6.69 -7.66 -11.26
CA THR A 16 -5.63 -7.52 -12.27
C THR A 16 -5.39 -6.05 -12.67
N GLU A 17 -6.44 -5.25 -12.77
CA GLU A 17 -6.32 -3.82 -13.08
C GLU A 17 -5.79 -3.03 -11.89
N ARG A 18 -6.20 -3.42 -10.68
CA ARG A 18 -5.64 -2.89 -9.43
C ARG A 18 -4.14 -3.14 -9.31
N GLU A 19 -3.70 -4.33 -9.66
CA GLU A 19 -2.27 -4.68 -9.67
C GLU A 19 -1.48 -3.88 -10.70
N ARG A 20 -2.05 -3.69 -11.90
CA ARG A 20 -1.44 -2.82 -12.93
C ARG A 20 -1.35 -1.37 -12.47
N LEU A 21 -2.39 -0.84 -11.82
CA LEU A 21 -2.38 0.50 -11.27
C LEU A 21 -1.25 0.65 -10.24
N VAL A 22 -1.12 -0.30 -9.31
CA VAL A 22 -0.02 -0.31 -8.34
C VAL A 22 1.35 -0.40 -9.02
N GLN A 23 1.49 -1.19 -10.09
CA GLN A 23 2.74 -1.23 -10.86
C GLN A 23 3.05 0.10 -11.56
N CYS A 24 2.04 0.80 -12.09
CA CYS A 24 2.22 2.13 -12.66
C CYS A 24 2.62 3.14 -11.59
N MET A 25 2.00 3.07 -10.41
CA MET A 25 2.35 3.92 -9.26
C MET A 25 3.82 3.72 -8.84
N ARG A 26 4.31 2.47 -8.79
CA ARG A 26 5.72 2.14 -8.50
C ARG A 26 6.73 2.71 -9.49
N LYS A 27 6.31 3.01 -10.71
CA LYS A 27 7.17 3.55 -11.77
C LYS A 27 7.10 5.07 -11.87
N SER A 28 6.18 5.70 -11.15
CA SER A 28 6.03 7.16 -11.11
C SER A 28 7.01 7.74 -10.11
N ALA A 29 7.84 8.69 -10.56
CA ALA A 29 8.77 9.42 -9.69
C ALA A 29 8.06 10.41 -8.74
N ASP A 30 6.79 10.71 -9.00
CA ASP A 30 5.99 11.65 -8.21
C ASP A 30 5.38 11.01 -6.95
N ILE A 31 5.49 9.69 -6.80
CA ILE A 31 4.98 8.97 -5.63
C ILE A 31 6.11 8.72 -4.64
N PRO A 32 5.98 9.16 -3.38
CA PRO A 32 7.00 8.92 -2.36
C PRO A 32 7.27 7.42 -2.17
N GLN A 33 8.55 7.07 -2.04
CA GLN A 33 8.98 5.68 -1.83
C GLN A 33 8.34 5.06 -0.59
N ASP A 34 8.22 5.81 0.51
CA ASP A 34 7.54 5.35 1.75
C ASP A 34 6.11 4.88 1.50
N PHE A 35 5.39 5.50 0.55
CA PHE A 35 4.04 5.08 0.18
C PHE A 35 4.05 3.77 -0.61
N ILE A 36 5.04 3.57 -1.48
CA ILE A 36 5.25 2.30 -2.20
C ILE A 36 5.56 1.17 -1.21
N ASP A 37 6.43 1.43 -0.24
CA ASP A 37 6.86 0.45 0.76
C ASP A 37 5.67 0.04 1.65
N ALA A 38 4.87 1.02 2.10
CA ALA A 38 3.62 0.76 2.83
C ALA A 38 2.61 -0.07 2.01
N LEU A 39 2.52 0.14 0.69
CA LEU A 39 1.69 -0.70 -0.18
C LEU A 39 2.22 -2.13 -0.30
N ASP A 40 3.53 -2.33 -0.31
CA ASP A 40 4.14 -3.68 -0.31
C ASP A 40 3.91 -4.39 1.03
N ASP A 41 4.04 -3.70 2.16
CA ASP A 41 3.70 -4.25 3.46
C ASP A 41 2.20 -4.58 3.58
N PHE A 42 1.33 -3.75 2.99
CA PHE A 42 -0.11 -4.05 2.89
C PHE A 42 -0.38 -5.35 2.13
N LYS A 43 0.26 -5.53 0.96
CA LYS A 43 0.11 -6.76 0.17
C LYS A 43 0.66 -7.99 0.88
N LYS A 44 1.76 -7.85 1.61
CA LYS A 44 2.34 -8.92 2.43
C LYS A 44 1.57 -9.17 3.73
N GLN A 45 0.53 -8.38 4.01
CA GLN A 45 -0.21 -8.37 5.28
C GLN A 45 0.72 -8.27 6.50
N ARG A 46 1.83 -7.54 6.38
CA ARG A 46 2.78 -7.28 7.47
C ARG A 46 2.25 -6.17 8.38
N PHE A 47 1.06 -6.39 8.94
CA PHE A 47 0.50 -5.53 9.98
C PHE A 47 0.73 -6.17 11.33
N VAL A 48 1.24 -5.38 12.26
CA VAL A 48 1.35 -5.77 13.67
C VAL A 48 0.43 -4.87 14.50
N SER A 49 -0.01 -5.36 15.66
CA SER A 49 -0.72 -4.52 16.61
C SER A 49 0.22 -3.42 17.14
N MET A 50 -0.35 -2.31 17.62
CA MET A 50 0.41 -1.23 18.25
C MET A 50 1.30 -1.74 19.40
N GLU A 51 0.77 -2.68 20.20
CA GLU A 51 1.49 -3.31 21.30
C GLU A 51 2.71 -4.09 20.79
N THR A 52 2.56 -4.86 19.71
CA THR A 52 3.67 -5.58 19.07
C THR A 52 4.69 -4.62 18.46
N ALA A 53 4.25 -3.56 17.77
CA ALA A 53 5.15 -2.58 17.17
C ALA A 53 6.03 -1.86 18.21
N LEU A 54 5.53 -1.67 19.43
CA LEU A 54 6.26 -1.00 20.51
C LEU A 54 7.23 -1.92 21.25
N ASN A 55 6.95 -3.24 21.28
CA ASN A 55 7.66 -4.19 22.15
C ASN A 55 8.51 -5.22 21.40
N GLU A 56 8.32 -5.39 20.09
CA GLU A 56 9.09 -6.34 19.28
C GLU A 56 9.95 -5.62 18.25
N THR A 57 11.18 -6.12 18.05
CA THR A 57 12.06 -5.64 16.98
C THR A 57 11.56 -6.19 15.65
N PRO A 58 11.36 -5.36 14.61
CA PRO A 58 10.92 -5.84 13.32
C PRO A 58 11.91 -6.87 12.78
N PRO A 59 11.46 -8.00 12.21
CA PRO A 59 12.34 -8.87 11.45
C PRO A 59 12.84 -8.06 10.24
N ASP A 60 14.17 -8.02 10.08
CA ASP A 60 14.97 -7.24 9.10
C ASP A 60 15.35 -5.79 9.46
N ALA A 61 15.41 -5.40 10.74
CA ALA A 61 16.01 -4.13 11.18
C ALA A 61 17.55 -4.13 11.17
#